data_AF-A0A3C1GP01-F1
#
_entry.id   AF-A0A3C1GP01-F1
#
_cell.length_a   1.000
_cell.length_b   1.000
_cell.length_c   1.000
_cell.angle_alpha   90.00
_cell.angle_beta   90.00
_cell.angle_gamma   90.00
#
_symmetry.space_group_name_H-M   'P 1'
#
loop_
_entity.id
_entity.type
_entity.pdbx_description
1 polymer ?
#
loop_
_entity_poly.entity_id
_entity_poly.type
_entity_poly.pdbx_seq_one_letter_code
_entity_poly.pdbx_strand_id
1 'polypeptide(L)'
;MPDDIELKANLLERPIYGRITQYKIRMILEAMDSAAHHNKAEYMPIQRNPTIEHILPEKWEKHWPLTKEGKSAEEILEQEAHRNLLKNTIGNLTLLTHSLNPAISNNSWEIKRPEIVKYSKSNLNRYFQIEAEDSVGEWNEESILERTALLADLFVEVWQAPLAKPRDLNDDKVEDVYLAIDV
;
A
#
# COMPACT_ATOMS: atom_id res chain seq x y z
N MET A 1 -15.42 -12.90 6.77
CA MET A 1 -14.48 -11.75 6.78
C MET A 1 -13.11 -12.35 6.53
N PRO A 2 -12.30 -11.79 5.62
CA PRO A 2 -10.93 -12.26 5.43
C PRO A 2 -10.18 -12.22 6.75
N ASP A 3 -9.29 -13.19 6.99
CA ASP A 3 -8.31 -13.04 8.06
C ASP A 3 -7.21 -12.04 7.63
N ASP A 4 -6.39 -11.59 8.58
CA ASP A 4 -5.36 -10.59 8.32
C ASP A 4 -4.33 -11.06 7.28
N ILE A 5 -4.12 -12.39 7.15
CA ILE A 5 -3.18 -12.98 6.18
C ILE A 5 -3.75 -12.85 4.77
N GLU A 6 -5.01 -13.25 4.57
CA GLU A 6 -5.72 -13.12 3.30
C GLU A 6 -5.82 -11.65 2.88
N LEU A 7 -6.04 -10.76 3.85
CA LEU A 7 -6.15 -9.33 3.57
C LEU A 7 -4.81 -8.71 3.15
N LYS A 8 -3.70 -9.06 3.82
CA LYS A 8 -2.35 -8.65 3.40
C LYS A 8 -1.99 -9.18 2.01
N ALA A 9 -2.24 -10.47 1.75
CA ALA A 9 -1.98 -11.07 0.44
C ALA A 9 -2.77 -10.36 -0.68
N ASN A 10 -4.04 -10.02 -0.44
CA ASN A 10 -4.84 -9.26 -1.38
C ASN A 10 -4.27 -7.85 -1.64
N LEU A 11 -3.77 -7.16 -0.62
CA LEU A 11 -3.16 -5.82 -0.78
C LEU A 11 -1.83 -5.86 -1.53
N LEU A 12 -1.02 -6.90 -1.32
CA LEU A 12 0.28 -7.10 -1.97
C LEU A 12 0.17 -7.33 -3.48
N GLU A 13 -0.78 -8.17 -3.89
CA GLU A 13 -0.77 -8.71 -5.26
C GLU A 13 -1.82 -8.09 -6.18
N ARG A 14 -2.81 -7.37 -5.65
CA ARG A 14 -3.97 -6.95 -6.44
C ARG A 14 -3.98 -5.44 -6.71
N PRO A 15 -4.13 -5.04 -7.99
CA PRO A 15 -4.49 -3.69 -8.35
C PRO A 15 -5.74 -3.23 -7.60
N ILE A 16 -5.68 -2.05 -6.97
CA ILE A 16 -6.84 -1.42 -6.34
C ILE A 16 -7.37 -0.26 -7.19
N TYR A 17 -6.47 0.45 -7.87
CA TYR A 17 -6.84 1.52 -8.77
C TYR A 17 -7.54 0.93 -10.01
N GLY A 18 -8.66 1.53 -10.39
CA GLY A 18 -9.55 1.00 -11.43
C GLY A 18 -10.46 -0.16 -11.00
N ARG A 19 -10.16 -0.86 -9.90
CA ARG A 19 -11.04 -1.92 -9.35
C ARG A 19 -12.08 -1.40 -8.38
N ILE A 20 -11.69 -0.45 -7.53
CA ILE A 20 -12.61 0.24 -6.62
C ILE A 20 -12.66 1.74 -6.95
N THR A 21 -13.72 2.40 -6.50
CA THR A 21 -13.92 3.82 -6.75
C THR A 21 -12.81 4.65 -6.10
N GLN A 22 -12.35 5.71 -6.78
CA GLN A 22 -11.25 6.54 -6.29
C GLN A 22 -11.52 7.15 -4.90
N TYR A 23 -12.77 7.52 -4.59
CA TYR A 23 -13.08 8.04 -3.26
C TYR A 23 -12.82 7.01 -2.14
N LYS A 24 -13.00 5.70 -2.41
CA LYS A 24 -12.69 4.64 -1.44
C LYS A 24 -11.18 4.48 -1.25
N ILE A 25 -10.41 4.52 -2.34
CA ILE A 25 -8.93 4.49 -2.27
C ILE A 25 -8.42 5.68 -1.44
N ARG A 26 -9.00 6.86 -1.69
CA ARG A 26 -8.68 8.08 -0.93
C ARG A 26 -8.98 7.91 0.56
N MET A 27 -10.18 7.44 0.91
CA MET A 27 -10.54 7.18 2.31
C MET A 27 -9.59 6.18 2.98
N ILE A 28 -9.17 5.14 2.25
CA ILE A 28 -8.21 4.16 2.75
C ILE A 28 -6.88 4.84 3.05
N LEU A 29 -6.32 5.57 2.08
CA LEU A 29 -5.05 6.29 2.25
C LEU A 29 -5.13 7.36 3.35
N GLU A 30 -6.25 8.07 3.49
CA GLU A 30 -6.46 9.08 4.54
C GLU A 30 -6.46 8.45 5.94
N ALA A 31 -7.14 7.32 6.11
CA ALA A 31 -7.16 6.61 7.40
C ALA A 31 -5.78 6.03 7.75
N MET A 32 -5.07 5.46 6.77
CA MET A 32 -3.72 4.97 6.96
C MET A 32 -2.74 6.11 7.30
N ASP A 33 -2.84 7.26 6.64
CA ASP A 33 -2.02 8.43 6.96
C ASP A 33 -2.27 8.93 8.38
N SER A 34 -3.52 8.92 8.84
CA SER A 34 -3.86 9.25 10.22
C SER A 34 -3.25 8.24 11.22
N ALA A 35 -3.24 6.95 10.89
CA ALA A 35 -2.65 5.91 11.74
C ALA A 35 -1.11 5.95 11.74
N ALA A 36 -0.47 6.37 10.65
CA ALA A 36 0.97 6.59 10.56
C ALA A 36 1.46 7.83 11.33
N HIS A 37 0.58 8.54 12.05
CA HIS A 37 0.97 9.69 12.86
C HIS A 37 1.87 9.28 14.03
N HIS A 38 3.02 9.94 14.15
CA HIS A 38 3.97 9.73 15.24
C HIS A 38 3.84 10.82 16.30
N ASN A 39 3.92 10.47 17.59
CA ASN A 39 3.71 11.40 18.72
C ASN A 39 4.70 12.59 18.79
N LYS A 40 5.88 12.46 18.18
CA LYS A 40 6.88 13.55 18.01
C LYS A 40 6.50 14.56 16.93
N ALA A 41 5.53 14.25 16.07
CA ALA A 41 5.08 15.15 15.02
C ALA A 41 3.87 15.95 15.50
N GLU A 42 3.72 17.17 14.99
CA GLU A 42 2.50 17.94 15.16
C GLU A 42 1.31 17.22 14.51
N TYR A 43 0.15 17.27 15.16
CA TYR A 43 -1.08 16.77 14.54
C TYR A 43 -1.55 17.79 13.50
N MET A 44 -1.39 17.45 12.23
CA MET A 44 -1.84 18.25 11.09
C MET A 44 -2.82 17.40 10.27
N PRO A 45 -4.11 17.78 10.18
CA PRO A 45 -5.04 17.04 9.34
C PRO A 45 -4.63 17.17 7.86
N ILE A 46 -4.86 16.10 7.09
CA ILE A 46 -4.73 16.17 5.63
C ILE A 46 -5.66 17.28 5.09
N GLN A 47 -5.19 18.00 4.06
CA GLN A 47 -6.02 18.97 3.37
C GLN A 47 -7.32 18.35 2.87
N ARG A 48 -8.39 19.15 2.81
CA ARG A 48 -9.66 18.66 2.26
C ARG A 48 -9.50 18.27 0.79
N ASN A 49 -10.04 17.10 0.44
CA ASN A 49 -10.11 16.56 -0.91
C ASN A 49 -8.74 16.34 -1.60
N PRO A 50 -7.80 15.60 -1.01
CA PRO A 50 -6.53 15.30 -1.66
C PRO A 50 -6.75 14.47 -2.94
N THR A 51 -5.90 14.62 -3.94
CA THR A 51 -5.93 13.78 -5.15
C THR A 51 -5.04 12.56 -4.96
N ILE A 52 -5.41 11.46 -5.62
CA ILE A 52 -4.57 10.27 -5.69
C ILE A 52 -3.50 10.51 -6.74
N GLU A 53 -2.25 10.35 -6.33
CA GLU A 53 -1.09 10.36 -7.22
C GLU A 53 -0.54 8.94 -7.36
N HIS A 54 -0.16 8.57 -8.58
CA HIS A 54 0.65 7.39 -8.84
C HIS A 54 2.13 7.78 -8.81
N ILE A 55 2.97 7.16 -7.99
CA ILE A 55 4.40 7.48 -7.96
C ILE A 55 5.06 7.08 -9.29
N LEU A 56 5.01 5.80 -9.64
CA LEU A 56 5.20 5.33 -11.02
C LEU A 56 3.96 5.74 -11.82
N PRO A 57 4.06 6.67 -12.78
CA PRO A 57 2.90 7.31 -13.40
C PRO A 57 2.17 6.41 -14.40
N GLU A 58 0.93 6.77 -14.75
CA GLU A 58 0.15 6.08 -15.78
C GLU A 58 0.89 5.99 -17.12
N LYS A 59 1.51 7.10 -17.55
CA LYS A 59 2.34 7.23 -18.76
C LYS A 59 3.83 7.23 -18.39
N TRP A 60 4.32 6.07 -17.98
CA TRP A 60 5.68 5.90 -17.46
C TRP A 60 6.74 5.79 -18.55
N GLU A 61 6.38 5.38 -19.76
CA GLU A 61 7.29 4.94 -20.82
C GLU A 61 8.34 6.00 -21.20
N LYS A 62 7.97 7.28 -21.12
CA LYS A 62 8.85 8.40 -21.46
C LYS A 62 9.98 8.61 -20.44
N HIS A 63 9.70 8.39 -19.17
CA HIS A 63 10.59 8.79 -18.06
C HIS A 63 11.11 7.61 -17.25
N TRP A 64 10.60 6.41 -17.49
CA TRP A 64 10.89 5.18 -16.74
C TRP A 64 11.17 4.03 -17.72
N PRO A 65 12.25 4.12 -18.53
CA PRO A 65 12.54 3.09 -19.52
C PRO A 65 12.78 1.73 -18.85
N LEU A 66 12.31 0.67 -19.49
CA LEU A 66 12.67 -0.70 -19.11
C LEU A 66 14.04 -1.05 -19.69
N THR A 67 14.85 -1.80 -18.94
CA THR A 67 16.06 -2.43 -19.47
C THR A 67 15.66 -3.51 -20.47
N LYS A 68 16.06 -3.34 -21.74
CA LYS A 68 15.70 -4.24 -22.85
C LYS A 68 16.90 -5.04 -23.35
N GLU A 69 18.10 -4.64 -22.97
CA GLU A 69 19.36 -5.23 -23.40
C GLU A 69 19.45 -6.70 -22.97
N GLY A 70 19.69 -7.59 -23.93
CA GLY A 70 19.84 -9.03 -23.67
C GLY A 70 18.53 -9.77 -23.38
N LYS A 71 17.37 -9.11 -23.47
CA LYS A 71 16.05 -9.73 -23.27
C LYS A 71 15.35 -10.05 -24.59
N SER A 72 14.65 -11.18 -24.60
CA SER A 72 13.69 -11.55 -25.64
C SER A 72 12.46 -10.64 -25.65
N ALA A 73 11.71 -10.67 -26.74
CA ALA A 73 10.45 -9.92 -26.84
C ALA A 73 9.41 -10.36 -25.80
N GLU A 74 9.41 -11.65 -25.44
CA GLU A 74 8.51 -12.22 -24.43
C GLU A 74 8.85 -11.69 -23.03
N GLU A 75 10.12 -11.70 -22.63
CA GLU A 75 10.57 -11.16 -21.34
C GLU A 75 10.29 -9.66 -21.20
N ILE A 76 10.42 -8.88 -22.28
CA ILE A 76 10.06 -7.45 -22.28
C ILE A 76 8.55 -7.29 -22.06
N LEU A 77 7.73 -8.08 -22.75
CA LEU A 77 6.28 -8.02 -22.61
C LEU A 77 5.81 -8.42 -21.20
N GLU A 78 6.40 -9.45 -20.63
CA GLU A 78 6.14 -9.86 -19.25
C GLU A 78 6.51 -8.76 -18.25
N GLN A 79 7.65 -8.10 -18.44
CA GLN A 79 8.08 -6.98 -17.60
C GLN A 79 7.12 -5.79 -17.71
N GLU A 80 6.67 -5.44 -18.93
CA GLU A 80 5.65 -4.39 -19.15
C GLU A 80 4.32 -4.73 -18.47
N ALA A 81 3.88 -5.98 -18.56
CA ALA A 81 2.66 -6.45 -17.92
C ALA A 81 2.77 -6.39 -16.38
N HIS A 82 3.89 -6.85 -15.82
CA HIS A 82 4.16 -6.80 -14.39
C HIS A 82 4.20 -5.36 -13.86
N ARG A 83 4.90 -4.45 -14.54
CA ARG A 83 4.91 -3.03 -14.21
C ARG A 83 3.51 -2.42 -14.21
N ASN A 84 2.72 -2.69 -15.24
CA ASN A 84 1.36 -2.16 -15.36
C ASN A 84 0.40 -2.71 -14.31
N LEU A 85 0.64 -3.93 -13.81
CA LEU A 85 -0.06 -4.48 -12.66
C LEU A 85 0.32 -3.69 -11.39
N LEU A 86 1.61 -3.65 -11.04
CA LEU A 86 2.11 -3.02 -9.81
C LEU A 86 1.83 -1.52 -9.75
N LYS A 87 1.83 -0.83 -10.90
CA LYS A 87 1.44 0.58 -11.02
C LYS A 87 0.11 0.89 -10.33
N ASN A 88 -0.85 -0.04 -10.35
CA ASN A 88 -2.19 0.17 -9.82
C ASN A 88 -2.39 -0.37 -8.39
N THR A 89 -1.32 -0.82 -7.73
CA THR A 89 -1.34 -1.32 -6.33
C THR A 89 -1.16 -0.19 -5.33
N ILE A 90 -1.59 -0.41 -4.07
CA ILE A 90 -1.59 0.63 -3.02
C ILE A 90 -0.18 1.18 -2.74
N GLY A 91 0.87 0.35 -2.84
CA GLY A 91 2.26 0.79 -2.63
C GLY A 91 2.70 1.87 -3.61
N ASN A 92 2.11 1.92 -4.80
CA ASN A 92 2.40 2.96 -5.78
C ASN A 92 1.51 4.21 -5.66
N LEU A 93 0.53 4.22 -4.76
CA LEU A 93 -0.42 5.32 -4.60
C LEU A 93 -0.07 6.20 -3.40
N THR A 94 -0.31 7.50 -3.54
CA THR A 94 -0.27 8.43 -2.42
C THR A 94 -1.30 9.56 -2.57
N LEU A 95 -1.40 10.41 -1.55
CA LEU A 95 -2.24 11.59 -1.52
C LEU A 95 -1.39 12.85 -1.70
N LEU A 96 -1.77 13.68 -2.67
CA LEU A 96 -1.19 15.00 -2.90
C LEU A 96 -2.28 16.06 -3.00
N THR A 97 -1.88 17.32 -2.97
CA THR A 97 -2.80 18.44 -3.18
C THR A 97 -3.19 18.55 -4.65
N HIS A 98 -4.34 19.19 -4.90
CA HIS A 98 -4.79 19.52 -6.26
C HIS A 98 -3.79 20.38 -7.05
N SER A 99 -2.92 21.14 -6.39
CA SER A 99 -1.89 21.95 -7.04
C SER A 99 -0.62 21.16 -7.34
N LEU A 100 -0.20 20.25 -6.46
CA LEU A 100 1.05 19.52 -6.59
C LEU A 100 0.95 18.34 -7.57
N ASN A 101 -0.14 17.58 -7.50
CA ASN A 101 -0.34 16.42 -8.37
C ASN A 101 -0.16 16.76 -9.87
N PRO A 102 -0.87 17.76 -10.46
CA PRO A 102 -0.68 18.08 -11.88
C PRO A 102 0.71 18.64 -12.19
N ALA A 103 1.41 19.24 -11.21
CA ALA A 103 2.75 19.78 -11.41
C ALA A 103 3.81 18.66 -11.62
N ILE A 104 3.62 17.50 -10.98
CA ILE A 104 4.58 16.38 -11.04
C ILE A 104 4.08 15.19 -11.86
N SER A 105 2.78 14.92 -11.89
CA SER A 105 2.02 13.98 -12.73
C SER A 105 2.81 12.85 -13.41
N ASN A 106 3.22 12.98 -14.69
CA ASN A 106 3.91 11.90 -15.44
C ASN A 106 5.44 12.05 -15.47
N ASN A 107 6.02 12.86 -14.57
CA ASN A 107 7.46 13.06 -14.52
C ASN A 107 8.20 11.84 -13.94
N SER A 108 9.53 11.90 -14.01
CA SER A 108 10.44 10.90 -13.47
C SER A 108 10.53 10.93 -11.94
N TRP A 109 11.14 9.90 -11.34
CA TRP A 109 11.32 9.83 -9.89
C TRP A 109 12.10 11.03 -9.33
N GLU A 110 13.14 11.40 -10.05
CA GLU A 110 14.11 12.45 -9.70
C GLU A 110 13.45 13.83 -9.65
N ILE A 111 12.31 14.01 -10.34
CA ILE A 111 11.48 15.21 -10.26
C ILE A 111 10.40 15.05 -9.19
N LYS A 112 9.72 13.90 -9.15
CA LYS A 112 8.59 13.67 -8.23
C LYS A 112 9.00 13.70 -6.78
N ARG A 113 10.02 12.91 -6.40
CA ARG A 113 10.45 12.74 -5.02
C ARG A 113 10.77 14.07 -4.33
N PRO A 114 11.66 14.94 -4.85
CA PRO A 114 12.00 16.17 -4.17
C PRO A 114 10.79 17.10 -4.01
N GLU A 115 9.90 17.17 -5.00
CA GLU A 115 8.70 17.99 -4.92
C GLU A 115 7.67 17.44 -3.91
N ILE A 116 7.51 16.11 -3.81
CA ILE A 116 6.68 15.47 -2.78
C ILE A 116 7.27 15.76 -1.39
N VAL A 117 8.56 15.54 -1.20
CA VAL A 117 9.27 15.79 0.06
C VAL A 117 9.17 17.26 0.49
N LYS A 118 9.26 18.18 -0.47
CA LYS A 118 9.25 19.62 -0.23
C LYS A 118 7.88 20.15 0.21
N TYR A 119 6.80 19.66 -0.39
CA TYR A 119 5.48 20.27 -0.22
C TYR A 119 4.47 19.40 0.52
N SER A 120 4.66 18.08 0.58
CA SER A 120 3.70 17.19 1.23
C SER A 120 3.90 17.14 2.74
N LYS A 121 2.78 17.22 3.48
CA LYS A 121 2.73 17.05 4.94
C LYS A 121 2.17 15.69 5.38
N SER A 122 1.80 14.84 4.42
CA SER A 122 1.24 13.51 4.68
C SER A 122 2.24 12.63 5.44
N ASN A 123 1.77 11.91 6.44
CA ASN A 123 2.59 10.93 7.15
C ASN A 123 3.03 9.78 6.24
N LEU A 124 2.17 9.32 5.31
CA LEU A 124 2.55 8.31 4.31
C LEU A 124 3.65 8.78 3.36
N ASN A 125 3.77 10.09 3.13
CA ASN A 125 4.82 10.68 2.29
C ASN A 125 6.14 10.92 3.03
N ARG A 126 6.17 10.76 4.36
CA ARG A 126 7.44 10.77 5.11
C ARG A 126 8.37 9.63 4.68
N TYR A 127 7.79 8.53 4.18
CA TYR A 127 8.52 7.42 3.57
C TYR A 127 9.51 7.87 2.48
N PHE A 128 9.24 8.97 1.79
CA PHE A 128 10.06 9.46 0.69
C PHE A 128 11.19 10.41 1.12
N GLN A 129 11.32 10.72 2.41
CA GLN A 129 12.39 11.57 2.91
C GLN A 129 13.75 10.95 2.62
N ILE A 130 14.77 11.80 2.48
CA ILE A 130 16.16 11.36 2.32
C ILE A 130 16.76 11.29 3.72
N GLU A 131 17.18 10.10 4.15
CA GLU A 131 17.88 9.88 5.41
C GLU A 131 19.41 9.84 5.19
N ALA A 132 20.17 9.36 6.18
CA ALA A 132 21.63 9.25 6.07
C ALA A 132 22.05 8.30 4.93
N GLU A 133 21.25 7.26 4.67
CA GLU A 133 21.36 6.36 3.53
C GLU A 133 20.10 6.50 2.68
N ASP A 134 20.26 6.61 1.36
CA ASP A 134 19.15 6.81 0.44
C ASP A 134 18.53 5.50 -0.03
N SER A 135 17.79 4.84 0.87
CA SER A 135 17.10 3.56 0.61
C SER A 135 15.97 3.66 -0.42
N VAL A 136 15.51 4.87 -0.76
CA VAL A 136 14.44 5.11 -1.76
C VAL A 136 14.98 5.99 -2.91
N GLY A 137 16.29 5.89 -3.19
CA GLY A 137 16.97 6.61 -4.27
C GLY A 137 16.39 6.31 -5.65
N GLU A 138 15.89 5.09 -5.82
CA GLU A 138 15.18 4.64 -7.01
C GLU A 138 13.76 4.21 -6.64
N TRP A 139 12.87 4.22 -7.63
CA TRP A 139 11.50 3.75 -7.45
C TRP A 139 11.15 2.75 -8.54
N ASN A 140 11.18 1.47 -8.21
CA ASN A 140 10.92 0.40 -9.17
C ASN A 140 9.86 -0.55 -8.61
N GLU A 141 9.65 -1.67 -9.29
CA GLU A 141 8.73 -2.72 -8.89
C GLU A 141 9.01 -3.27 -7.49
N GLU A 142 10.28 -3.44 -7.13
CA GLU A 142 10.71 -3.87 -5.79
C GLU A 142 10.33 -2.81 -4.75
N SER A 143 10.62 -1.53 -4.99
CA SER A 143 10.22 -0.43 -4.09
C SER A 143 8.71 -0.36 -3.89
N ILE A 144 7.92 -0.63 -4.94
CA ILE A 144 6.44 -0.68 -4.85
C ILE A 144 6.01 -1.84 -3.96
N LEU A 145 6.59 -3.04 -4.12
CA LEU A 145 6.26 -4.22 -3.33
C LEU A 145 6.64 -4.03 -1.85
N GLU A 146 7.83 -3.51 -1.57
CA GLU A 146 8.29 -3.18 -0.22
C GLU A 146 7.37 -2.20 0.48
N ARG A 147 7.04 -1.09 -0.20
CA ARG A 147 6.09 -0.11 0.35
C ARG A 147 4.70 -0.73 0.51
N THR A 148 4.27 -1.62 -0.39
CA THR A 148 2.99 -2.31 -0.26
C THR A 148 2.94 -3.17 1.00
N ALA A 149 4.01 -3.87 1.35
CA ALA A 149 4.08 -4.66 2.58
C ALA A 149 3.92 -3.79 3.83
N LEU A 150 4.64 -2.65 3.90
CA LEU A 150 4.52 -1.69 5.01
C LEU A 150 3.11 -1.11 5.12
N LEU A 151 2.50 -0.78 3.98
CA LEU A 151 1.12 -0.28 3.94
C LEU A 151 0.11 -1.37 4.31
N ALA A 152 0.37 -2.64 3.99
CA ALA A 152 -0.51 -3.74 4.37
C ALA A 152 -0.52 -3.96 5.90
N ASP A 153 0.63 -3.83 6.56
CA ASP A 153 0.71 -3.88 8.03
C ASP A 153 -0.10 -2.75 8.65
N LEU A 154 0.09 -1.52 8.17
CA LEU A 154 -0.66 -0.35 8.63
C LEU A 154 -2.16 -0.48 8.37
N PHE A 155 -2.57 -1.07 7.25
CA PHE A 155 -3.97 -1.33 6.95
C PHE A 155 -4.60 -2.27 7.98
N VAL A 156 -3.91 -3.36 8.34
CA VAL A 156 -4.40 -4.31 9.36
C VAL A 156 -4.52 -3.64 10.73
N GLU A 157 -3.61 -2.71 11.08
CA GLU A 157 -3.74 -1.93 12.31
C GLU A 157 -5.00 -1.04 12.32
N VAL A 158 -5.35 -0.42 11.19
CA VAL A 158 -6.54 0.43 11.07
C VAL A 158 -7.83 -0.38 11.09
N TRP A 159 -7.86 -1.51 10.36
CA TRP A 159 -9.04 -2.38 10.22
C TRP A 159 -8.76 -3.75 10.82
N GLN A 160 -8.43 -3.80 12.11
CA GLN A 160 -8.29 -5.06 12.85
C GLN A 160 -9.48 -5.96 12.52
N ALA A 161 -9.23 -7.15 11.96
CA ALA A 161 -10.29 -8.13 11.83
C ALA A 161 -10.92 -8.35 13.21
N PRO A 162 -12.25 -8.37 13.35
CA PRO A 162 -12.88 -8.69 14.63
C PRO A 162 -12.32 -10.05 15.05
N LEU A 163 -11.50 -10.05 16.12
CA LEU A 163 -10.74 -11.18 16.66
C LEU A 163 -11.31 -12.49 16.13
N ALA A 164 -10.58 -13.17 15.23
CA ALA A 164 -10.88 -14.56 14.95
C ALA A 164 -10.98 -15.24 16.31
N LYS A 165 -12.21 -15.60 16.73
CA LYS A 165 -12.40 -16.29 18.00
C LYS A 165 -11.36 -17.41 18.02
N PRO A 166 -10.56 -17.55 19.08
CA PRO A 166 -9.73 -18.74 19.21
C PRO A 166 -10.65 -19.93 18.90
N ARG A 167 -10.29 -20.76 17.92
CA ARG A 167 -10.94 -22.05 17.80
C ARG A 167 -10.73 -22.70 19.15
N ASP A 168 -11.78 -22.81 19.96
CA ASP A 168 -11.71 -23.56 21.20
C ASP A 168 -11.33 -24.99 20.80
N LEU A 169 -10.07 -25.35 21.03
CA LEU A 169 -9.52 -26.69 20.80
C LEU A 169 -10.05 -27.69 21.85
N ASN A 170 -11.31 -27.55 22.27
CA ASN A 170 -11.90 -28.32 23.35
C ASN A 170 -13.34 -28.79 23.07
N ASP A 171 -13.86 -28.63 21.86
CA ASP A 171 -15.20 -29.16 21.52
C ASP A 171 -15.19 -30.64 21.07
N ASP A 172 -14.02 -31.29 21.11
CA ASP A 172 -13.87 -32.73 20.83
C ASP A 172 -13.68 -33.55 22.12
N LYS A 173 -14.51 -33.35 23.15
CA LYS A 173 -14.74 -34.37 24.20
C LYS A 173 -16.10 -34.18 24.89
N VAL A 174 -17.15 -34.74 24.30
CA VAL A 174 -18.29 -35.24 25.08
C VAL A 174 -18.60 -36.66 24.58
N GLU A 175 -17.78 -37.61 25.02
CA GLU A 175 -18.16 -39.02 25.15
C GLU A 175 -17.93 -39.44 26.61
N ASP A 176 -18.94 -40.15 27.13
CA ASP A 176 -18.96 -40.99 28.32
C ASP A 176 -18.98 -40.36 29.72
N VAL A 177 -20.19 -40.20 30.25
CA VAL A 177 -20.47 -40.55 31.66
C VAL A 177 -21.81 -41.29 31.75
N TYR A 178 -21.75 -42.61 31.89
CA TYR A 178 -22.86 -43.41 32.41
C TYR A 178 -22.58 -43.85 33.86
N LEU A 179 -23.67 -43.83 34.65
CA LEU A 179 -23.98 -44.62 35.86
C LEU A 179 -23.35 -44.20 37.19
N ALA A 180 -24.19 -43.73 38.13
CA ALA A 180 -24.84 -44.59 39.14
C ALA A 180 -25.36 -43.75 40.32
N ILE A 181 -26.67 -43.68 40.54
CA ILE A 181 -27.23 -43.57 41.91
C ILE A 181 -28.59 -44.28 41.94
N ASP A 182 -28.61 -45.50 42.46
CA ASP A 182 -29.75 -46.11 43.15
C ASP A 182 -29.40 -46.11 44.65
N VAL A 183 -30.13 -45.34 45.47
CA VAL A 183 -30.63 -45.67 46.82
C VAL A 183 -31.86 -44.79 47.10
#